data_AF-A0A662VFN2-F1
#
_entry.id   AF-A0A662VFN2-F1
#
_cell.length_a   1.000
_cell.length_b   1.000
_cell.length_c   1.000
_cell.angle_alpha   90.00
_cell.angle_beta   90.00
_cell.angle_gamma   90.00
#
_symmetry.space_group_name_H-M   'P 1'
#
loop_
_entity.id
_entity.type
_entity.pdbx_description
1 polymer ?
#
loop_
_entity_poly.entity_id
_entity_poly.type
_entity_poly.pdbx_seq_one_letter_code
_entity_poly.pdbx_strand_id
1 'polypeptide(L)'
;MIGIWLGRTIRSKAAEVRKSYEELFEILRMKFSIIDEDSICCGYPLEIIGAKREMQIVINRVKSLIKPYNIVITPRPGCYKMLRTYLPSYVIKHTTEFLIRYRRDIKKLLKPLNIIVTYHDPCDLTRYLKHIRGIENVDKDDSRY
;
A
#
# COMPACT_ATOMS: atom_id res chain seq x y z
N MET A 1 6.13 -13.40 -6.18
CA MET A 1 6.96 -12.39 -5.51
C MET A 1 6.13 -11.15 -5.18
N ILE A 2 6.36 -10.55 -4.00
CA ILE A 2 5.67 -9.33 -3.54
C ILE A 2 6.46 -8.11 -4.03
N GLY A 3 5.77 -7.14 -4.64
CA GLY A 3 6.35 -5.84 -4.96
C GLY A 3 5.83 -4.76 -4.01
N ILE A 4 6.70 -3.93 -3.45
CA ILE A 4 6.34 -2.79 -2.62
C ILE A 4 6.53 -1.50 -3.43
N TRP A 5 5.44 -0.77 -3.64
CA TRP A 5 5.44 0.56 -4.24
C TRP A 5 5.35 1.60 -3.12
N LEU A 6 6.48 2.15 -2.68
CA LEU A 6 6.52 3.08 -1.54
C LEU A 6 5.87 4.43 -1.87
N GLY A 7 5.96 4.87 -3.12
CA GLY A 7 5.56 6.19 -3.58
C GLY A 7 6.66 7.24 -3.37
N ARG A 8 6.72 8.19 -4.30
CA ARG A 8 7.80 9.20 -4.39
C ARG A 8 8.08 9.93 -3.07
N THR A 9 7.04 10.39 -2.37
CA THR A 9 7.21 11.15 -1.12
C THR A 9 7.94 10.35 -0.05
N ILE A 10 7.60 9.08 0.14
CA ILE A 10 8.27 8.23 1.13
C ILE A 10 9.73 8.03 0.71
N ARG A 11 9.97 7.67 -0.54
CA ARG A 11 11.33 7.49 -1.08
C ARG A 11 12.22 8.72 -0.90
N SER A 12 11.69 9.92 -1.12
CA SER A 12 12.49 11.15 -1.14
C SER A 12 12.55 11.90 0.19
N LYS A 13 11.59 11.69 1.10
CA LYS A 13 11.43 12.52 2.30
C LYS A 13 11.24 11.74 3.60
N ALA A 14 11.00 10.43 3.55
CA ALA A 14 10.70 9.63 4.75
C ALA A 14 11.44 8.28 4.69
N ALA A 15 12.78 8.34 4.76
CA ALA A 15 13.64 7.15 4.70
C ALA A 15 13.37 6.20 5.88
N GLU A 16 12.98 6.74 7.03
CA GLU A 16 12.54 5.98 8.20
C GLU A 16 11.31 5.12 7.91
N VAL A 17 10.35 5.62 7.13
CA VAL A 17 9.17 4.85 6.73
C VAL A 17 9.56 3.71 5.80
N ARG A 18 10.49 3.94 4.86
CA ARG A 18 11.05 2.86 4.03
C ARG A 18 11.66 1.76 4.91
N LYS A 19 12.53 2.15 5.85
CA LYS A 19 13.19 1.22 6.76
C LYS A 19 12.20 0.39 7.58
N SER A 20 11.15 1.03 8.11
CA SER A 20 10.10 0.32 8.84
C SER A 20 9.34 -0.71 7.97
N TYR A 21 9.18 -0.45 6.68
CA TYR A 21 8.59 -1.44 5.76
C TYR A 21 9.53 -2.61 5.51
N GLU A 22 10.83 -2.36 5.33
CA GLU A 22 11.82 -3.41 5.14
C GLU A 22 11.86 -4.31 6.40
N GLU A 23 12.01 -3.73 7.59
CA GLU A 23 12.02 -4.44 8.87
C GLU A 23 10.73 -5.24 9.11
N LEU A 24 9.56 -4.66 8.81
CA LEU A 24 8.27 -5.34 8.98
C LEU A 24 8.18 -6.61 8.11
N PHE A 25 8.57 -6.51 6.85
CA PHE A 25 8.48 -7.65 5.93
C PHE A 25 9.57 -8.70 6.22
N GLU A 26 10.72 -8.30 6.77
CA GLU A 26 11.74 -9.21 7.30
C GLU A 26 11.23 -9.98 8.52
N ILE A 27 10.61 -9.30 9.50
CA ILE A 27 9.99 -9.93 10.68
C ILE A 27 8.92 -10.95 10.25
N LEU A 28 8.15 -10.61 9.21
CA LEU A 28 7.15 -11.50 8.62
C LEU A 28 7.75 -12.60 7.73
N ARG A 29 9.08 -12.63 7.54
CA ARG A 29 9.82 -13.59 6.71
C ARG A 29 9.29 -13.64 5.27
N MET A 30 8.86 -12.51 4.74
CA MET A 30 8.29 -12.40 3.40
C MET A 30 9.36 -11.95 2.40
N LYS A 31 9.46 -12.62 1.26
CA LYS A 31 10.29 -12.16 0.15
C LYS A 31 9.59 -11.04 -0.61
N PHE A 32 10.22 -9.87 -0.65
CA PHE A 32 9.70 -8.70 -1.34
C PHE A 32 10.81 -7.98 -2.13
N SER A 33 10.39 -7.06 -3.01
CA SER A 33 11.27 -6.10 -3.66
C SER A 33 10.61 -4.73 -3.61
N ILE A 34 11.40 -3.67 -3.48
CA ILE A 34 10.92 -2.30 -3.67
C ILE A 34 10.98 -2.02 -5.17
N ILE A 35 9.82 -1.70 -5.78
CA ILE A 35 9.66 -1.79 -7.24
C ILE A 35 9.56 -0.42 -7.92
N ASP A 36 9.61 0.64 -7.14
CA ASP A 36 9.45 2.01 -7.59
C ASP A 36 10.70 2.87 -7.31
N GLU A 37 11.85 2.24 -7.08
CA GLU A 37 13.13 2.92 -6.86
C GLU A 37 13.52 3.81 -8.06
N ASP A 38 13.18 3.38 -9.28
CA ASP A 38 13.47 4.06 -10.54
C ASP A 38 12.56 5.28 -10.79
N SER A 39 12.63 6.28 -9.91
CA SER A 39 12.17 7.69 -9.98
C SER A 39 10.74 8.03 -10.46
N ILE A 40 10.01 7.14 -11.12
CA ILE A 40 8.69 7.43 -11.67
C ILE A 40 7.64 7.50 -10.54
N CYS A 41 6.72 8.44 -10.68
CA CYS A 41 5.57 8.58 -9.79
C CYS A 41 4.42 7.70 -10.30
N CYS A 42 3.51 7.30 -9.42
CA CYS A 42 2.29 6.55 -9.77
C CYS A 42 1.28 7.30 -10.67
N GLY A 43 1.54 8.58 -10.99
CA GLY A 43 0.63 9.42 -11.79
C GLY A 43 -0.37 10.26 -10.98
N TYR A 44 -0.42 10.14 -9.65
CA TYR A 44 -1.40 10.85 -8.81
C TYR A 44 -1.44 12.38 -9.02
N PRO A 45 -0.32 13.12 -9.18
CA PRO A 45 -0.41 14.55 -9.50
C PRO A 45 -1.03 14.83 -10.87
N LEU A 46 -0.78 13.97 -11.87
CA LEU A 46 -1.32 14.13 -13.23
C LEU A 46 -2.83 13.88 -13.25
N GLU A 47 -3.30 12.91 -12.46
CA GLU A 47 -4.72 12.67 -12.21
C GLU A 47 -5.41 13.94 -11.70
N ILE A 48 -4.84 14.56 -10.66
CA ILE A 48 -5.45 15.73 -10.00
C ILE A 48 -5.58 16.91 -10.96
N ILE A 49 -4.57 17.14 -11.80
CA ILE A 49 -4.58 18.27 -12.75
C ILE A 49 -5.29 17.94 -14.08
N GLY A 50 -5.80 16.72 -14.26
CA GLY A 50 -6.50 16.31 -15.48
C GLY A 50 -5.59 16.09 -16.69
N ALA A 51 -4.28 15.90 -16.50
CA ALA A 51 -3.28 15.69 -17.55
C ALA A 51 -3.34 14.25 -18.11
N LYS A 52 -4.43 13.93 -18.82
CA LYS A 52 -4.77 12.56 -19.26
C LYS A 52 -3.74 11.95 -20.19
N ARG A 53 -3.12 12.74 -21.09
CA ARG A 53 -2.16 12.23 -22.09
C ARG A 53 -0.88 11.77 -21.40
N GLU A 54 -0.34 12.61 -20.53
CA GLU A 54 0.86 12.37 -19.73
C GLU A 54 0.63 11.21 -18.75
N MET A 55 -0.57 11.18 -18.15
CA MET A 55 -0.96 10.09 -17.26
C MET A 55 -0.93 8.74 -17.98
N GLN A 56 -1.40 8.64 -19.22
CA GLN A 56 -1.37 7.38 -19.96
C GLN A 56 0.07 6.87 -20.17
N ILE A 57 1.01 7.78 -20.45
CA ILE A 57 2.44 7.44 -20.58
C ILE A 57 2.97 6.90 -19.24
N VAL A 58 2.65 7.58 -18.13
CA VAL A 58 3.06 7.15 -16.80
C VAL A 58 2.48 5.79 -16.44
N ILE A 59 1.17 5.57 -16.66
CA ILE A 59 0.50 4.30 -16.35
C ILE A 59 1.10 3.14 -17.14
N ASN A 60 1.47 3.34 -18.40
CA ASN A 60 2.12 2.29 -19.20
C ASN A 60 3.48 1.89 -18.62
N ARG A 61 4.27 2.85 -18.13
CA ARG A 61 5.56 2.56 -17.49
C ARG A 61 5.41 1.97 -16.09
N VAL A 62 4.41 2.41 -15.33
CA VAL A 62 4.06 1.77 -14.05
C VAL A 62 3.66 0.31 -14.30
N LYS A 63 2.85 0.03 -15.34
CA LYS A 63 2.44 -1.32 -15.73
C LYS A 63 3.63 -2.24 -15.99
N SER A 64 4.66 -1.78 -16.70
CA SER A 64 5.85 -2.60 -16.96
C SER A 64 6.62 -2.95 -15.68
N LEU A 65 6.65 -2.04 -14.70
CA LEU A 65 7.31 -2.26 -13.42
C LEU A 65 6.56 -3.25 -12.52
N ILE A 66 5.22 -3.21 -12.53
CA ILE A 66 4.42 -4.09 -11.67
C ILE A 66 4.21 -5.49 -12.27
N LYS A 67 4.34 -5.66 -13.59
CA LYS A 67 4.06 -6.90 -14.31
C LYS A 67 4.74 -8.16 -13.74
N PRO A 68 6.00 -8.11 -13.25
CA PRO A 68 6.67 -9.28 -12.69
C PRO A 68 6.14 -9.77 -11.34
N TYR A 69 5.28 -8.98 -10.66
CA TYR A 69 4.87 -9.23 -9.28
C TYR A 69 3.45 -9.80 -9.19
N ASN A 70 3.25 -10.78 -8.32
CA ASN A 70 1.92 -11.39 -8.12
C ASN A 70 0.99 -10.46 -7.33
N ILE A 71 1.56 -9.64 -6.47
CA ILE A 71 0.87 -8.66 -5.64
C ILE A 71 1.76 -7.44 -5.49
N VAL A 72 1.15 -6.27 -5.61
CA VAL A 72 1.79 -4.99 -5.32
C VAL A 72 1.13 -4.38 -4.09
N ILE A 73 1.97 -4.00 -3.13
CA ILE A 73 1.55 -3.37 -1.87
C ILE A 73 2.01 -1.92 -1.88
N THR A 74 1.18 -1.01 -1.37
CA THR A 74 1.58 0.39 -1.21
C THR A 74 1.11 0.99 0.11
N PRO A 75 2.00 1.73 0.83
CA PRO A 75 1.63 2.56 1.99
C PRO A 75 0.77 3.76 1.65
N ARG A 76 0.83 4.25 0.41
CA ARG A 76 0.37 5.59 0.07
C ARG A 76 -1.05 5.52 -0.51
N PRO A 77 -2.05 6.15 0.12
CA PRO A 77 -3.44 6.14 -0.35
C PRO A 77 -3.60 6.61 -1.81
N GLY A 78 -2.95 7.71 -2.19
CA GLY A 78 -2.99 8.19 -3.57
C GLY A 78 -2.36 7.22 -4.58
N CYS A 79 -1.27 6.52 -4.21
CA CYS A 79 -0.71 5.46 -5.06
C CYS A 79 -1.67 4.28 -5.16
N TYR A 80 -2.27 3.87 -4.03
CA TYR A 80 -3.25 2.79 -4.00
C TYR A 80 -4.42 3.07 -4.94
N LYS A 81 -5.01 4.28 -4.85
CA LYS A 81 -6.06 4.75 -5.76
C LYS A 81 -5.63 4.66 -7.22
N MET A 82 -4.48 5.26 -7.59
CA MET A 82 -4.02 5.25 -8.97
C MET A 82 -3.81 3.83 -9.51
N LEU A 83 -3.10 2.99 -8.77
CA LEU A 83 -2.78 1.63 -9.20
C LEU A 83 -4.05 0.78 -9.32
N ARG A 84 -4.98 0.86 -8.36
CA ARG A 84 -6.26 0.13 -8.43
C ARG A 84 -7.14 0.58 -9.59
N THR A 85 -7.26 1.88 -9.80
CA THR A 85 -8.12 2.44 -10.85
C THR A 85 -7.60 2.14 -12.25
N TYR A 86 -6.29 2.33 -12.47
CA TYR A 86 -5.72 2.27 -13.82
C TYR A 86 -5.11 0.92 -14.19
N LEU A 87 -4.85 0.05 -13.21
CA LEU A 87 -4.25 -1.27 -13.42
C LEU A 87 -5.14 -2.37 -12.78
N PRO A 88 -6.44 -2.45 -13.12
CA PRO A 88 -7.40 -3.31 -12.43
C PRO A 88 -7.14 -4.81 -12.58
N SER A 89 -6.39 -5.22 -13.61
CA SER A 89 -5.99 -6.61 -13.83
C SER A 89 -4.89 -7.09 -12.88
N TYR A 90 -4.32 -6.21 -12.06
CA TYR A 90 -3.24 -6.54 -11.11
C TYR A 90 -3.77 -6.57 -9.68
N VAL A 91 -3.20 -7.45 -8.86
CA VAL A 91 -3.54 -7.51 -7.43
C VAL A 91 -2.80 -6.40 -6.71
N ILE A 92 -3.49 -5.27 -6.50
CA ILE A 92 -2.97 -4.13 -5.74
C ILE A 92 -3.62 -4.13 -4.36
N LYS A 93 -2.82 -3.94 -3.31
CA LYS A 93 -3.29 -3.79 -1.92
C LYS A 93 -2.71 -2.56 -1.26
N HIS A 94 -3.52 -1.89 -0.46
CA HIS A 94 -2.98 -0.99 0.56
C HIS A 94 -2.31 -1.83 1.66
N THR A 95 -1.27 -1.30 2.31
CA THR A 95 -0.56 -2.05 3.35
C THR A 95 -1.48 -2.56 4.45
N THR A 96 -2.46 -1.76 4.90
CA THR A 96 -3.42 -2.18 5.92
C THR A 96 -4.26 -3.38 5.46
N GLU A 97 -4.69 -3.43 4.18
CA GLU A 97 -5.43 -4.56 3.61
C GLU A 97 -4.59 -5.83 3.55
N PHE A 98 -3.29 -5.65 3.32
CA PHE A 98 -2.39 -6.78 3.26
C PHE A 98 -2.13 -7.34 4.65
N LEU A 99 -1.78 -6.47 5.61
CA LEU A 99 -1.36 -6.84 6.96
C LEU A 99 -2.50 -7.34 7.86
N ILE A 100 -3.76 -6.96 7.60
CA ILE A 100 -4.89 -7.41 8.43
C ILE A 100 -5.01 -8.94 8.47
N ARG A 101 -4.58 -9.62 7.39
CA ARG A 101 -4.54 -11.08 7.28
C ARG A 101 -3.46 -11.73 8.15
N TYR A 102 -2.44 -10.96 8.54
CA TYR A 102 -1.32 -11.40 9.38
C TYR A 102 -1.39 -10.80 10.78
N ARG A 103 -2.51 -10.16 11.16
CA ARG A 103 -2.64 -9.40 12.43
C ARG A 103 -2.28 -10.22 13.67
N ARG A 104 -2.69 -11.51 13.71
CA ARG A 104 -2.44 -12.40 14.85
C ARG A 104 -0.96 -12.75 14.97
N ASP A 105 -0.28 -12.95 13.84
CA ASP A 105 1.16 -13.24 13.81
C ASP A 105 1.96 -12.00 14.16
N ILE A 106 1.62 -10.85 13.57
CA ILE A 106 2.22 -9.54 13.90
C ILE A 106 2.10 -9.26 15.40
N LYS A 107 0.92 -9.49 16.00
CA LYS A 107 0.70 -9.27 17.44
C LYS A 107 1.60 -10.13 18.34
N LYS A 108 1.99 -11.33 17.89
CA LYS A 108 2.92 -12.21 18.63
C LYS A 108 4.39 -11.78 18.47
N LEU A 109 4.72 -11.11 17.37
CA LEU A 109 6.09 -10.70 17.03
C LEU A 109 6.45 -9.31 17.55
N LEU A 110 5.46 -8.44 17.76
CA LEU A 110 5.67 -7.07 18.21
C LEU A 110 5.43 -6.91 19.71
N LYS A 111 6.20 -6.02 20.32
CA LYS A 111 5.99 -5.65 21.73
C LYS A 111 4.76 -4.74 21.86
N PRO A 112 3.95 -4.89 22.92
CA PRO A 112 2.88 -3.96 23.23
C PRO A 112 3.41 -2.53 23.35
N LEU A 113 2.70 -1.57 22.77
CA LEU A 113 3.01 -0.15 22.87
C LEU A 113 1.96 0.52 23.76
N ASN A 114 2.35 0.92 24.97
CA ASN A 114 1.44 1.55 25.93
C ASN A 114 1.41 3.07 25.75
N ILE A 115 0.86 3.52 24.62
CA ILE A 115 0.71 4.94 24.31
C ILE A 115 -0.72 5.21 23.80
N ILE A 116 -1.14 6.46 23.91
CA ILE A 116 -2.37 6.93 23.26
C ILE A 116 -2.00 7.38 21.85
N VAL A 117 -2.68 6.85 20.84
CA VAL A 117 -2.52 7.26 19.43
C VAL A 117 -3.84 7.77 18.88
N THR A 118 -3.77 8.79 18.03
CA THR A 118 -4.90 9.22 17.20
C THR A 118 -4.73 8.64 15.81
N TYR A 119 -5.69 7.84 15.37
CA TYR A 119 -5.69 7.26 14.03
C TYR A 119 -6.24 8.27 13.01
N HIS A 120 -5.51 8.49 11.91
CA HIS A 120 -5.96 9.33 10.80
C HIS A 120 -6.23 8.47 9.57
N ASP A 121 -7.49 8.45 9.15
CA ASP A 121 -7.96 7.75 7.97
C ASP A 121 -7.91 8.65 6.71
N PRO A 122 -7.05 8.34 5.71
CA PRO A 122 -6.92 9.17 4.52
C PRO A 122 -8.16 9.10 3.61
N CYS A 123 -8.60 10.24 3.09
CA CYS A 123 -9.80 10.33 2.25
C CYS A 123 -9.74 9.44 0.99
N ASP A 124 -8.57 9.22 0.40
CA ASP A 124 -8.37 8.30 -0.73
C ASP A 124 -8.72 6.84 -0.39
N LEU A 125 -8.50 6.40 0.86
CA LEU A 125 -8.91 5.06 1.30
C LEU A 125 -10.41 5.02 1.61
N THR A 126 -10.90 6.03 2.32
CA THR A 126 -12.26 6.02 2.88
C THR A 126 -13.32 6.36 1.83
N ARG A 127 -13.15 7.48 1.13
CA ARG A 127 -14.14 8.07 0.22
C ARG A 127 -14.14 7.38 -1.13
N TYR A 128 -12.95 7.11 -1.67
CA TYR A 128 -12.83 6.61 -3.04
C TYR A 128 -12.84 5.08 -3.12
N LEU A 129 -12.42 4.39 -2.05
CA LEU A 129 -12.26 2.94 -2.07
C LEU A 129 -13.16 2.21 -1.06
N LYS A 130 -14.01 2.94 -0.32
CA LYS A 130 -14.96 2.42 0.69
C LYS A 130 -14.30 1.46 1.70
N HIS A 131 -13.01 1.68 1.97
CA HIS A 131 -12.11 0.73 2.64
C HIS A 131 -12.45 0.47 4.12
N ILE A 132 -13.11 1.41 4.81
CA ILE A 132 -13.38 1.33 6.26
C ILE A 132 -14.40 0.25 6.65
N ARG A 133 -15.40 -0.04 5.82
CA ARG A 133 -16.53 -0.91 6.23
C ARG A 133 -16.13 -2.35 6.60
N GLY A 134 -14.94 -2.79 6.17
CA GLY A 134 -14.42 -4.13 6.45
C GLY A 134 -13.54 -4.25 7.69
N ILE A 135 -13.01 -3.15 8.24
CA ILE A 135 -12.08 -3.19 9.40
C ILE A 135 -12.84 -3.14 10.72
N GLU A 136 -13.95 -2.39 10.78
CA GLU A 136 -14.79 -2.25 11.99
C GLU A 136 -15.52 -3.55 12.41
N ASN A 137 -15.59 -4.54 11.52
CA ASN A 137 -16.28 -5.82 11.75
C ASN A 137 -15.34 -7.00 12.02
N VAL A 138 -14.02 -6.79 12.04
CA VAL A 138 -13.03 -7.87 12.16
C VAL A 138 -13.07 -8.56 13.53
N ASP A 139 -13.52 -7.86 14.57
CA ASP A 139 -13.64 -8.42 15.93
C ASP A 139 -14.97 -9.17 16.18
N LYS A 140 -15.94 -9.08 15.26
CA LYS A 140 -17.26 -9.72 15.42
C LYS A 140 -17.37 -11.10 14.78
N ASP A 141 -16.43 -11.47 13.90
CA ASP A 141 -16.49 -12.71 13.11
C ASP A 141 -15.53 -13.81 13.63
N ASP A 142 -14.85 -13.58 14.76
CA ASP A 142 -13.87 -14.51 15.34
C ASP A 142 -14.51 -15.70 16.10
N SER A 143 -15.80 -15.97 15.91
CA SER A 143 -16.51 -17.14 16.50
C SER A 143 -16.62 -18.35 15.57
N ARG A 144 -16.09 -18.26 14.35
CA ARG A 144 -16.05 -19.38 13.41
C ARG A 144 -14.70 -19.37 12.71
N TYR A 145 -13.75 -20.15 13.24
CA TYR A 145 -12.64 -20.86 12.58
C TYR A 145 -11.59 -21.21 13.64
#